data_AF-A0A972QJJ2-F1
#
_entry.id   AF-A0A972QJJ2-F1
#
_cell.length_a   1.000
_cell.length_b   1.000
_cell.length_c   1.000
_cell.angle_alpha   90.00
_cell.angle_beta   90.00
_cell.angle_gamma   90.00
#
_symmetry.space_group_name_H-M   'P 1'
#
loop_
_entity.id
_entity.type
_entity.pdbx_description
1 polymer ?
#
loop_
_entity_poly.entity_id
_entity_poly.type
_entity_poly.pdbx_seq_one_letter_code
_entity_poly.pdbx_strand_id
1 'polypeptide(L)' 'MEQHRRTLVKTITWRVIALFTTIIVVYAYSGDVKKSFVVGGVANGLKMIFYYVHERVWNRSKFGITKPPEYQI' A
#
# COMPACT_ATOMS: atom_id res chain seq x y z
N MET A 1 8.42 -12.62 21.33
CA MET A 1 8.83 -12.76 19.90
C MET A 1 7.60 -13.06 19.07
N GLU A 2 6.71 -12.07 18.84
CA GLU A 2 5.68 -12.20 17.82
C GLU A 2 6.38 -12.42 16.47
N GLN A 3 6.24 -13.63 15.94
CA GLN A 3 7.07 -14.11 14.84
C GLN A 3 6.79 -13.28 13.60
N HIS A 4 7.81 -12.54 13.12
CA HIS A 4 7.78 -11.79 11.87
C HIS A 4 7.15 -12.58 10.70
N ARG A 5 7.27 -13.92 10.74
CA ARG A 5 6.59 -14.86 9.82
C ARG A 5 5.06 -14.75 9.78
N ARG A 6 4.37 -14.57 10.91
CA ARG A 6 2.89 -14.44 10.96
C ARG A 6 2.43 -13.14 10.27
N THR A 7 3.15 -12.04 10.49
CA THR A 7 2.86 -10.74 9.84
C THR A 7 3.09 -10.80 8.34
N LEU A 8 4.15 -11.48 7.89
CA LEU A 8 4.42 -11.69 6.47
C LEU A 8 3.30 -12.48 5.78
N VAL A 9 2.88 -13.62 6.37
CA VAL A 9 1.78 -14.42 5.84
C VAL A 9 0.49 -13.61 5.78
N LYS A 10 0.15 -12.89 6.85
CA LYS A 10 -1.04 -12.03 6.89
C LYS A 10 -1.00 -10.94 5.80
N THR A 11 0.17 -10.35 5.57
CA THR A 11 0.36 -9.32 4.54
C THR A 11 0.20 -9.89 3.14
N ILE A 12 0.74 -11.08 2.88
CA ILE A 12 0.60 -11.77 1.60
C ILE A 12 -0.87 -12.13 1.36
N THR A 13 -1.54 -12.74 2.35
CA THR A 13 -2.97 -13.07 2.27
C THR A 13 -3.80 -11.82 1.94
N TRP A 14 -3.53 -10.71 2.64
CA TRP A 14 -4.23 -9.46 2.37
C TRP A 14 -3.96 -8.91 0.97
N ARG A 15 -2.72 -8.98 0.49
CA ARG A 15 -2.35 -8.56 -0.88
C ARG A 15 -3.05 -9.41 -1.94
N VAL A 16 -3.13 -10.72 -1.74
CA VAL A 16 -3.80 -11.64 -2.65
C VAL A 16 -5.29 -11.31 -2.73
N ILE A 17 -5.96 -11.15 -1.59
CA ILE A 17 -7.39 -10.77 -1.52
C ILE A 17 -7.62 -9.45 -2.26
N ALA A 18 -6.83 -8.42 -1.96
CA ALA A 18 -7.00 -7.10 -2.58
C ALA A 18 -6.84 -7.13 -4.11
N LEU A 19 -5.90 -7.94 -4.61
CA LEU A 19 -5.66 -8.10 -6.05
C LEU A 19 -6.82 -8.83 -6.72
N PHE A 20 -7.32 -9.91 -6.11
CA PHE A 20 -8.51 -10.62 -6.58
C PHE A 20 -9.76 -9.74 -6.57
N THR A 21 -10.02 -8.99 -5.49
CA THR A 21 -11.17 -8.08 -5.43
C THR A 21 -11.13 -7.06 -6.57
N THR A 22 -9.95 -6.52 -6.87
CA THR A 22 -9.80 -5.54 -7.97
C THR A 22 -10.11 -6.17 -9.32
N ILE A 23 -9.55 -7.35 -9.60
CA ILE A 23 -9.83 -8.08 -10.85
C ILE A 23 -11.32 -8.42 -10.96
N ILE A 24 -11.94 -8.92 -9.88
CA ILE A 24 -13.36 -9.29 -9.88
C ILE A 24 -14.26 -8.07 -10.11
N VAL A 25 -13.99 -6.94 -9.45
CA VAL A 25 -14.78 -5.70 -9.62
C VAL A 25 -14.67 -5.17 -11.05
N VAL A 26 -13.46 -5.12 -11.60
CA VAL A 26 -13.25 -4.66 -12.98
C VAL A 26 -13.85 -5.63 -13.98
N TYR A 27 -13.78 -6.93 -13.72
CA TYR A 27 -14.39 -7.94 -14.58
C TYR A 27 -15.92 -7.85 -14.54
N ALA A 28 -16.51 -7.69 -13.37
CA ALA A 28 -17.95 -7.49 -13.22
C ALA A 28 -18.44 -6.24 -13.95
N TYR A 29 -17.64 -5.17 -13.96
CA TYR A 29 -17.97 -3.93 -14.65
C TYR A 29 -17.73 -4.00 -16.17
N SER A 30 -16.60 -4.56 -16.60
CA SER A 30 -16.14 -4.50 -17.98
C SER A 30 -16.48 -5.73 -18.82
N GLY A 31 -16.81 -6.87 -18.19
CA GLY A 31 -17.06 -8.16 -18.85
C GLY A 31 -15.84 -8.79 -19.54
N ASP A 32 -14.66 -8.17 -19.44
CA ASP A 32 -13.46 -8.53 -20.20
C ASP A 32 -12.29 -8.86 -19.26
N VAL A 33 -11.78 -10.08 -19.38
CA VAL A 33 -10.68 -10.60 -18.58
C VAL A 33 -9.36 -9.86 -18.85
N LYS A 34 -9.09 -9.45 -20.10
CA LYS A 34 -7.85 -8.73 -20.45
C LYS A 34 -7.82 -7.36 -19.77
N LYS A 35 -8.92 -6.61 -19.84
CA LYS A 35 -9.01 -5.29 -19.19
C LYS A 35 -8.85 -5.41 -17.68
N SER A 36 -9.44 -6.44 -17.08
CA SER A 36 -9.38 -6.68 -15.63
C SER A 36 -7.96 -6.94 -15.14
N PHE A 37 -7.16 -7.71 -15.89
CA PHE A 37 -5.75 -7.93 -15.59
C PHE A 37 -4.90 -6.66 -15.72
N VAL A 38 -5.12 -5.90 -16.80
CA VAL A 38 -4.40 -4.62 -17.02
C VAL A 38 -4.71 -3.65 -15.89
N VAL A 39 -5.99 -3.46 -15.54
CA VAL A 39 -6.38 -2.55 -14.46
C VAL A 39 -5.88 -3.04 -13.11
N GLY A 40 -5.94 -4.35 -12.83
CA GLY A 40 -5.37 -4.91 -11.59
C GLY A 40 -3.87 -4.64 -11.45
N GLY A 41 -3.11 -4.79 -12.54
CA GLY A 41 -1.68 -4.46 -12.57
C GLY A 41 -1.40 -2.97 -12.38
N VAL A 42 -2.12 -2.13 -13.13
CA VAL A 42 -1.99 -0.66 -13.06
C VAL A 42 -2.38 -0.14 -11.67
N ALA A 43 -3.46 -0.65 -11.06
CA ALA A 43 -3.89 -0.25 -9.72
C ALA A 43 -2.85 -0.59 -8.64
N ASN A 44 -2.18 -1.75 -8.78
CA ASN A 44 -1.11 -2.14 -7.86
C ASN A 44 0.14 -1.26 -8.04
N GLY A 45 0.52 -0.96 -9.28
CA GLY A 45 1.60 -0.03 -9.59
C GLY A 45 1.32 1.40 -9.10
N LEU A 46 0.11 1.90 -9.33
CA LEU A 46 -0.33 3.20 -8.82
C LEU A 46 -0.22 3.26 -7.30
N LYS A 47 -0.64 2.23 -6.56
CA LYS A 47 -0.48 2.20 -5.09
C LYS A 47 0.97 2.38 -4.66
N MET A 48 1.93 1.76 -5.35
CA MET A 48 3.36 1.97 -5.07
C MET A 48 3.79 3.41 -5.32
N ILE A 49 3.39 3.98 -6.46
CA ILE A 49 3.72 5.38 -6.80
C ILE A 49 3.10 6.34 -5.78
N PHE A 50 1.82 6.17 -5.46
CA PHE A 50 1.13 6.99 -4.45
C PHE A 50 1.76 6.84 -3.08
N TYR A 51 2.13 5.63 -2.66
CA TYR A 51 2.83 5.42 -1.38
C TYR A 51 4.19 6.14 -1.37
N TYR A 52 4.97 6.01 -2.44
CA TYR A 52 6.26 6.70 -2.57
C TYR A 52 6.12 8.22 -2.53
N VAL A 53 5.17 8.77 -3.30
CA VAL A 53 4.88 10.21 -3.30
C VAL A 53 4.38 10.66 -1.93
N HIS A 54 3.49 9.89 -1.30
CA HIS A 54 3.00 10.18 0.05
C HIS A 54 4.14 10.23 1.05
N GLU A 55 5.02 9.22 1.07
CA GLU A 55 6.20 9.19 1.94
C GLU A 55 7.15 10.36 1.65
N ARG A 56 7.34 10.73 0.38
CA ARG A 56 8.20 11.86 0.00
C ARG A 56 7.62 13.20 0.42
N VAL A 57 6.31 13.40 0.27
CA VAL A 57 5.59 14.59 0.72
C VAL A 57 5.58 14.64 2.24
N TRP A 58 5.35 13.51 2.91
CA TRP A 58 5.34 13.39 4.37
C TRP A 58 6.72 13.72 4.96
N ASN A 59 7.79 13.14 4.42
CA ASN A 59 9.17 13.43 4.85
C ASN A 59 9.57 14.90 4.58
N ARG A 60 8.97 15.55 3.58
CA ARG A 60 9.18 16.98 3.34
C ARG A 60 8.37 17.85 4.29
N SER A 61 7.30 17.31 4.86
CA SER A 61 6.48 17.97 5.86
C SER A 61 7.14 17.84 7.24
N LYS A 62 7.46 18.96 7.91
CA LYS A 62 7.96 18.99 9.30
C LYS A 62 6.85 18.67 10.32
N PHE A 63 5.87 17.85 9.94
CA PHE A 63 4.71 17.56 10.75
C PHE A 63 5.09 16.50 11.80
N GLY A 64 5.19 16.91 13.07
CA GLY A 64 5.53 16.03 14.18
C GLY A 64 6.99 16.07 14.67
N ILE A 65 7.82 17.03 14.24
CA ILE A 65 9.13 17.25 14.87
C ILE A 65 8.91 17.88 16.25
N THR A 66 8.72 17.07 17.28
CA THR A 66 8.94 17.50 18.66
C THR A 66 10.44 17.60 18.89
N LYS A 67 10.93 18.80 19.19
CA LYS A 67 12.34 18.99 19.61
C LYS A 67 12.61 18.02 20.77
N PRO A 68 13.74 17.28 20.77
CA PRO A 68 14.11 16.49 21.93
C PRO A 68 14.17 17.43 23.15
N PRO A 69 13.69 17.00 24.33
CA PRO A 69 13.78 17.83 25.53
C PRO A 69 15.25 18.18 25.74
N GLU A 70 15.53 19.48 25.75
CA GLU A 70 16.88 19.98 25.96
C GLU A 70 17.24 19.70 27.40
N TYR A 71 18.03 18.63 27.62
CA TYR A 71 18.57 18.32 28.94
C TYR A 71 19.56 19.44 29.29
N GLN A 72 19.05 20.45 29.99
CA GLN A 72 19.85 21.46 30.66
C GLN A 72 20.57 20.75 31.83
N ILE A 73 21.90 20.72 31.73
CA ILE A 73 22.84 20.16 32.71
C ILE A 73 23.00 21.16 33.86
#